data_AF-E9CRJ3-F1
#
_entry.id   AF-E9CRJ3-F1
#
_cell.length_a   1.000
_cell.length_b   1.000
_cell.length_c   1.000
_cell.angle_alpha   90.00
_cell.angle_beta   90.00
_cell.angle_gamma   90.00
#
_symmetry.space_group_name_H-M   'P 1'
#
loop_
_entity.id
_entity.type
_entity.pdbx_description
1 polymer ?
#
loop_
_entity_poly.entity_id
_entity_poly.type
_entity_poly.pdbx_seq_one_letter_code
_entity_poly.pdbx_strand_id
1 'polypeptide(L)'
;MQGTLNRPLEGKFGIALLSPGIGAAIAENLASKGCHLLLVYTSPSSTARIHDLCEGLKATCGIQCFAQQADLGNPVEAVEKILFAARQHFVALQGSSHLQIDILINNAGISENRFLNDPERGPIDVDTFNKQYNVNVLAPLLLTQAIAPYLPRNRSGRIVNLSSISTSLGLAG
;
A
#
# COMPACT_ATOMS: atom_id res chain seq x y z
N MET A 1 22.18 -28.88 -8.18
CA MET A 1 20.72 -28.86 -8.36
C MET A 1 20.18 -27.55 -7.81
N GLN A 2 20.00 -26.54 -8.66
CA GLN A 2 19.33 -25.30 -8.26
C GLN A 2 17.85 -25.63 -8.06
N GLY A 3 17.40 -25.66 -6.80
CA GLY A 3 15.99 -25.80 -6.50
C GLY A 3 15.23 -24.67 -7.18
N THR A 4 14.24 -25.03 -7.99
CA THR A 4 13.33 -24.06 -8.61
C THR A 4 12.77 -23.18 -7.48
N LEU A 5 13.13 -21.89 -7.48
CA LEU A 5 12.59 -20.94 -6.51
C LEU A 5 11.07 -20.96 -6.65
N ASN A 6 10.38 -21.54 -5.66
CA ASN A 6 8.93 -21.57 -5.65
C ASN A 6 8.43 -20.12 -5.56
N ARG A 7 7.80 -19.64 -6.64
CA ARG A 7 7.26 -18.28 -6.79
C ARG A 7 5.72 -18.36 -6.71
N PRO A 8 5.14 -18.47 -5.49
CA PRO A 8 3.71 -18.75 -5.32
C PRO A 8 2.80 -17.59 -5.76
N LEU A 9 3.36 -16.40 -6.02
CA LEU A 9 2.63 -15.22 -6.47
C LEU A 9 2.93 -14.88 -7.93
N GLU A 10 3.49 -15.82 -8.70
CA GLU A 10 3.77 -15.60 -10.12
C GLU A 10 2.51 -15.16 -10.89
N GLY A 11 2.64 -14.08 -11.67
CA GLY A 11 1.56 -13.50 -12.46
C GLY A 11 0.47 -12.78 -11.65
N LYS A 12 0.59 -12.73 -10.31
CA LYS A 12 -0.35 -12.03 -9.43
C LYS A 12 -0.08 -10.54 -9.42
N PHE A 13 -1.13 -9.73 -9.34
CA PHE A 13 -1.02 -8.28 -9.24
C PHE A 13 -1.46 -7.77 -7.86
N GLY A 14 -0.58 -7.05 -7.17
CA GLY A 14 -0.81 -6.54 -5.83
C GLY A 14 -0.69 -5.01 -5.75
N ILE A 15 -1.46 -4.41 -4.85
CA ILE A 15 -1.33 -3.01 -4.44
C ILE A 15 -0.77 -2.97 -3.03
N ALA A 16 0.30 -2.20 -2.81
CA ALA A 16 0.89 -2.02 -1.49
C ALA A 16 0.95 -0.53 -1.13
N LEU A 17 0.26 -0.15 -0.06
CA LEU A 17 0.36 1.19 0.53
C LEU A 17 1.64 1.27 1.36
N LEU A 18 2.61 2.05 0.92
CA LEU A 18 3.93 2.11 1.54
C LEU A 18 3.93 3.00 2.78
N SER A 19 4.66 2.55 3.80
CA SER A 19 5.08 3.32 4.96
C SER A 19 6.61 3.28 5.06
N PRO A 20 7.26 4.32 5.62
CA PRO A 20 8.70 4.30 5.84
C PRO A 20 9.15 3.07 6.65
N GLY A 21 10.28 2.48 6.27
CA GLY A 21 10.84 1.30 6.91
C GLY A 21 10.23 -0.01 6.39
N ILE A 22 9.04 -0.37 6.87
CA ILE A 22 8.43 -1.71 6.64
C ILE A 22 7.95 -1.87 5.19
N GLY A 23 7.49 -0.79 4.55
CA GLY A 23 6.90 -0.86 3.21
C GLY A 23 7.84 -1.47 2.14
N ALA A 24 9.13 -1.13 2.19
CA ALA A 24 10.11 -1.66 1.24
C ALA A 24 10.30 -3.18 1.41
N ALA A 25 10.44 -3.65 2.65
CA ALA A 25 10.57 -5.08 2.94
C ALA A 25 9.33 -5.88 2.53
N ILE A 26 8.12 -5.32 2.68
CA ILE A 26 6.88 -5.93 2.17
C ILE A 26 6.95 -6.06 0.64
N ALA A 27 7.32 -4.99 -0.06
CA ALA A 27 7.42 -4.98 -1.51
C ALA A 27 8.46 -6.00 -2.01
N GLU A 28 9.65 -6.03 -1.41
CA GLU A 28 10.70 -7.00 -1.68
C GLU A 28 10.23 -8.45 -1.45
N ASN A 29 9.52 -8.71 -0.36
CA ASN A 29 9.01 -10.05 -0.06
C ASN A 29 7.98 -10.51 -1.11
N LEU A 30 7.03 -9.66 -1.48
CA LEU A 30 6.02 -9.97 -2.49
C LEU A 30 6.66 -10.15 -3.88
N ALA A 31 7.60 -9.28 -4.25
CA ALA A 31 8.34 -9.33 -5.50
C ALA A 31 9.18 -10.62 -5.62
N SER A 32 9.88 -11.03 -4.56
CA SER A 32 10.67 -12.27 -4.53
C SER A 32 9.84 -13.53 -4.78
N LYS A 33 8.54 -13.46 -4.51
CA LYS A 33 7.55 -14.53 -4.74
C LYS A 33 6.87 -14.44 -6.10
N GLY A 34 7.23 -13.48 -6.95
CA GLY A 34 6.74 -13.32 -8.31
C GLY A 34 5.57 -12.34 -8.50
N CYS A 35 5.19 -11.58 -7.47
CA CYS A 35 4.07 -10.65 -7.56
C CYS A 35 4.47 -9.38 -8.32
N HIS A 36 3.65 -8.97 -9.29
CA HIS A 36 3.68 -7.64 -9.87
C HIS A 36 3.04 -6.63 -8.92
N LEU A 37 3.60 -5.43 -8.80
CA LEU A 37 3.24 -4.51 -7.73
C LEU A 37 2.91 -3.11 -8.25
N LEU A 38 1.88 -2.51 -7.67
CA LEU A 38 1.65 -1.07 -7.63
C LEU A 38 1.98 -0.56 -6.23
N LEU A 39 3.08 0.17 -6.10
CA LEU A 39 3.52 0.78 -4.85
C LEU A 39 2.92 2.17 -4.73
N VAL A 40 2.09 2.36 -3.71
CA VAL A 40 1.43 3.64 -3.43
C VAL A 40 2.19 4.37 -2.34
N TYR A 41 2.50 5.65 -2.57
CA TYR A 41 3.21 6.50 -1.61
C TYR A 41 2.57 7.88 -1.53
N THR A 42 2.72 8.55 -0.38
CA THR A 42 2.03 9.82 -0.13
C THR A 42 2.90 11.04 -0.41
N SER A 43 4.12 11.10 0.13
CA SER A 43 4.93 12.32 0.03
C SER A 43 5.67 12.42 -1.32
N PRO A 44 5.59 13.55 -2.03
CA PRO A 44 6.38 13.80 -3.24
C PRO A 44 7.89 13.66 -3.02
N SER A 45 8.38 13.92 -1.80
CA SER A 45 9.81 13.74 -1.48
C SER A 45 10.26 12.27 -1.52
N SER A 46 9.31 11.32 -1.52
CA SER A 46 9.61 9.89 -1.62
C SER A 46 9.67 9.39 -3.07
N THR A 47 9.28 10.20 -4.06
CA THR A 47 9.17 9.78 -5.47
C THR A 47 10.42 9.10 -5.99
N ALA A 48 11.58 9.74 -5.87
CA ALA A 48 12.85 9.19 -6.37
C ALA A 48 13.15 7.82 -5.73
N ARG A 49 13.05 7.72 -4.40
CA ARG A 49 13.28 6.48 -3.67
C ARG A 49 12.34 5.35 -4.09
N ILE A 50 11.05 5.64 -4.31
CA ILE A 50 10.10 4.61 -4.72
C ILE A 50 10.35 4.17 -6.17
N HIS A 51 10.77 5.08 -7.04
CA HIS A 51 11.17 4.73 -8.40
C HIS A 51 12.41 3.83 -8.41
N ASP A 52 13.44 4.16 -7.61
CA ASP A 52 14.63 3.34 -7.46
C ASP A 52 14.29 1.93 -6.93
N LEU A 53 13.37 1.85 -5.96
CA LEU A 53 12.86 0.58 -5.45
C LEU A 53 12.15 -0.22 -6.57
N CYS A 54 11.28 0.40 -7.35
CA CYS A 54 10.59 -0.27 -8.46
C CYS A 54 11.57 -0.83 -9.49
N GLU A 55 12.59 -0.06 -9.90
CA GLU A 55 13.60 -0.51 -10.85
C GLU A 55 14.48 -1.62 -10.27
N GLY A 56 14.85 -1.52 -8.99
CA GLY A 56 15.55 -2.58 -8.26
C GLY A 56 14.77 -3.90 -8.28
N LEU A 57 13.49 -3.86 -7.89
CA LEU A 57 12.63 -5.06 -7.85
C LEU A 57 12.41 -5.66 -9.24
N LYS A 58 12.29 -4.83 -10.29
CA LYS A 58 12.26 -5.32 -11.68
C LYS A 58 13.54 -6.07 -12.04
N ALA A 59 14.69 -5.47 -11.77
CA ALA A 59 15.99 -6.04 -12.12
C ALA A 59 16.29 -7.33 -11.35
N THR A 60 15.97 -7.39 -10.05
CA THR A 60 16.34 -8.53 -9.19
C THR A 60 15.31 -9.65 -9.20
N CYS A 61 14.02 -9.34 -9.33
CA CYS A 61 12.95 -10.33 -9.22
C CYS A 61 12.26 -10.63 -10.56
N GLY A 62 12.50 -9.84 -11.61
CA GLY A 62 11.86 -10.02 -12.92
C GLY A 62 10.35 -9.79 -12.90
N ILE A 63 9.85 -9.02 -11.93
CA ILE A 63 8.45 -8.62 -11.83
C ILE A 63 8.28 -7.21 -12.39
N GLN A 64 7.06 -6.83 -12.74
CA GLN A 64 6.74 -5.44 -13.05
C GLN A 64 6.34 -4.70 -11.78
N CYS A 65 6.94 -3.53 -11.57
CA CYS A 65 6.72 -2.69 -10.39
C CYS A 65 6.44 -1.25 -10.81
N PHE A 66 5.36 -0.67 -10.32
CA PHE A 66 4.91 0.68 -10.65
C PHE A 66 4.80 1.52 -9.40
N ALA A 67 4.98 2.83 -9.54
CA ALA A 67 4.88 3.78 -8.45
C ALA A 67 3.70 4.72 -8.70
N GLN A 68 2.83 4.90 -7.69
CA GLN A 68 1.72 5.85 -7.74
C GLN A 68 1.74 6.75 -6.51
N GLN A 69 1.86 8.06 -6.74
CA GLN A 69 1.68 9.04 -5.67
C GLN A 69 0.18 9.22 -5.39
N ALA A 70 -0.25 9.06 -4.15
CA ALA A 70 -1.61 9.33 -3.71
C ALA A 70 -1.62 9.75 -2.23
N ASP A 71 -2.26 10.88 -1.94
CA ASP A 71 -2.37 11.38 -0.57
C ASP A 71 -3.57 10.77 0.15
N LEU A 72 -3.31 9.82 1.04
CA LEU A 72 -4.34 9.13 1.83
C LEU A 72 -5.02 10.05 2.85
N GLY A 73 -4.50 11.27 3.07
CA GLY A 73 -5.20 12.32 3.82
C GLY A 73 -6.47 12.83 3.11
N ASN A 74 -6.57 12.58 1.80
CA ASN A 74 -7.73 12.85 0.94
C ASN A 74 -8.26 11.53 0.33
N PRO A 75 -8.98 10.70 1.12
CA PRO A 75 -9.25 9.30 0.76
C PRO A 75 -9.96 9.08 -0.57
N VAL A 76 -10.94 9.92 -0.92
CA VAL A 76 -11.73 9.77 -2.16
C VAL A 76 -10.84 9.94 -3.38
N GLU A 77 -10.10 11.06 -3.46
CA GLU A 77 -9.18 11.35 -4.55
C GLU A 77 -8.05 10.31 -4.65
N ALA A 78 -7.53 9.88 -3.51
CA ALA A 78 -6.49 8.85 -3.47
C ALA A 78 -6.97 7.53 -4.09
N VAL A 79 -8.17 7.07 -3.73
CA VAL A 79 -8.76 5.83 -4.27
C VAL A 79 -8.95 5.93 -5.78
N GLU A 80 -9.44 7.06 -6.28
CA GLU A 80 -9.60 7.30 -7.71
C GLU A 80 -8.27 7.21 -8.47
N LYS A 81 -7.23 7.89 -7.97
CA LYS A 81 -5.87 7.86 -8.53
C LYS A 81 -5.28 6.45 -8.53
N ILE A 82 -5.41 5.73 -7.41
CA ILE A 82 -4.88 4.37 -7.27
C ILE A 82 -5.58 3.41 -8.25
N LEU A 83 -6.92 3.47 -8.35
CA LEU A 83 -7.65 2.61 -9.26
C LEU A 83 -7.38 2.93 -10.73
N PHE A 84 -7.25 4.21 -11.08
CA PHE A 84 -6.86 4.63 -12.42
C PHE A 84 -5.51 4.02 -12.81
N ALA A 85 -4.50 4.18 -11.96
CA ALA A 85 -3.17 3.62 -12.19
C ALA A 85 -3.17 2.08 -12.25
N ALA A 86 -3.90 1.43 -11.34
CA ALA A 86 -4.03 -0.03 -11.33
C ALA A 86 -4.61 -0.57 -12.64
N ARG A 87 -5.67 0.06 -13.19
CA ARG A 87 -6.23 -0.32 -14.50
C ARG A 87 -5.22 -0.11 -15.62
N GLN A 88 -4.61 1.06 -15.68
CA GLN A 88 -3.66 1.42 -16.74
C GLN A 88 -2.50 0.42 -16.78
N HIS A 89 -1.90 0.12 -15.64
CA HIS A 89 -0.77 -0.79 -15.56
C HIS A 89 -1.17 -2.25 -15.75
N PHE A 90 -2.31 -2.70 -15.20
CA PHE A 90 -2.77 -4.08 -15.39
C PHE A 90 -3.03 -4.42 -16.86
N VAL A 91 -3.64 -3.50 -17.61
CA VAL A 91 -3.83 -3.67 -19.07
C VAL A 91 -2.49 -3.84 -19.78
N ALA A 92 -1.49 -3.04 -19.41
CA ALA A 92 -0.14 -3.15 -19.99
C ALA A 92 0.56 -4.48 -19.62
N LEU A 93 0.24 -5.06 -18.46
CA LEU A 93 0.81 -6.34 -18.00
C LEU A 93 0.17 -7.57 -18.66
N GLN A 94 -1.15 -7.63 -18.66
CA GLN A 94 -1.91 -8.86 -18.94
C GLN A 94 -2.63 -8.83 -20.28
N GLY A 95 -2.63 -7.67 -20.99
CA GLY A 95 -3.37 -7.49 -22.24
C GLY A 95 -4.89 -7.59 -22.09
N SER A 96 -5.39 -7.67 -20.85
CA SER A 96 -6.79 -7.85 -20.51
C SER A 96 -7.35 -6.57 -19.89
N SER A 97 -8.55 -6.18 -20.32
CA SER A 97 -9.32 -5.09 -19.71
C SER A 97 -9.98 -5.49 -18.40
N HIS A 98 -10.01 -6.79 -18.08
CA HIS A 98 -10.56 -7.31 -16.84
C HIS A 98 -9.53 -7.18 -15.71
N LEU A 99 -9.51 -6.02 -15.05
CA LEU A 99 -8.66 -5.77 -13.89
C LEU A 99 -8.91 -6.83 -12.80
N GLN A 100 -7.82 -7.48 -12.38
CA GLN A 100 -7.80 -8.30 -11.18
C GLN A 100 -6.74 -7.76 -10.22
N ILE A 101 -7.11 -7.61 -8.95
CA ILE A 101 -6.21 -7.24 -7.86
C ILE A 101 -6.19 -8.43 -6.92
N ASP A 102 -5.10 -9.18 -6.91
CA ASP A 102 -4.96 -10.39 -6.10
C ASP A 102 -4.67 -10.06 -4.63
N ILE A 103 -3.93 -8.98 -4.38
CA ILE A 103 -3.42 -8.63 -3.04
C ILE A 103 -3.57 -7.13 -2.78
N LEU A 104 -4.10 -6.76 -1.62
CA LEU A 104 -4.04 -5.39 -1.09
C LEU A 104 -3.32 -5.40 0.26
N ILE A 105 -2.28 -4.59 0.41
CA ILE A 105 -1.60 -4.34 1.67
C ILE A 105 -1.88 -2.91 2.14
N ASN A 106 -2.77 -2.77 3.12
CA ASN A 106 -3.04 -1.51 3.80
C ASN A 106 -2.02 -1.31 4.93
N ASN A 107 -0.87 -0.75 4.59
CA ASN A 107 0.27 -0.56 5.50
C ASN A 107 0.63 0.91 5.75
N ALA A 108 0.25 1.83 4.87
CA ALA A 108 0.43 3.25 5.12
C ALA A 108 -0.32 3.66 6.38
N GLY A 109 0.35 4.40 7.26
CA GLY A 109 -0.22 4.89 8.49
C GLY A 109 0.61 6.03 9.08
N ILE A 110 -0.06 6.90 9.82
CA ILE A 110 0.56 8.01 10.54
C ILE A 110 0.17 7.96 12.02
N SER A 111 1.09 8.38 12.89
CA SER A 111 0.85 8.57 14.31
C SER A 111 1.55 9.84 14.74
N GLU A 112 0.88 10.64 15.57
CA GLU A 112 1.53 11.72 16.31
C GLU A 112 1.72 11.23 17.74
N ASN A 113 2.96 10.93 18.11
CA ASN A 113 3.33 10.67 19.50
C ASN A 113 3.38 12.03 20.22
N ARG A 114 2.22 12.46 20.73
CA ARG A 114 2.06 13.70 21.47
C ARG A 114 1.07 13.52 22.60
N PHE A 115 1.26 14.26 23.69
CA PHE A 115 0.30 14.33 24.79
C PHE A 115 -1.02 14.98 24.35
N LEU A 116 -2.11 14.68 25.07
CA LEU A 116 -3.42 15.27 24.77
C LEU A 116 -3.43 16.80 24.88
N ASN A 117 -2.65 17.34 25.81
CA ASN A 117 -2.38 18.76 25.99
C ASN A 117 -0.86 18.95 25.99
N ASP A 118 -0.26 18.85 24.80
CA ASP A 118 1.18 18.95 24.64
C ASP A 118 1.66 20.36 25.02
N PRO A 119 2.73 20.51 25.83
CA PRO A 119 3.20 21.81 26.29
C PRO A 119 3.76 22.69 25.16
N GLU A 120 4.23 22.11 24.06
CA GLU A 120 4.80 22.84 22.92
C GLU A 120 3.80 22.99 21.78
N ARG A 121 3.00 21.95 21.53
CA ARG A 121 2.09 21.86 20.37
C ARG A 121 0.64 22.15 20.70
N GLY A 122 0.30 22.26 21.97
CA GLY A 122 -1.06 22.49 22.44
C GLY A 122 -1.94 21.24 22.43
N PRO A 123 -3.27 21.41 22.56
CA PRO A 123 -4.22 20.30 22.60
C PRO A 123 -4.37 19.61 21.25
N ILE A 124 -4.89 18.38 21.27
CA ILE A 124 -5.27 17.70 20.03
C ILE A 124 -6.38 18.47 19.31
N ASP A 125 -6.08 19.03 18.14
CA ASP A 125 -7.10 19.61 17.27
C ASP A 125 -7.84 18.56 16.42
N VAL A 126 -9.03 18.97 15.95
CA VAL A 126 -9.92 18.13 15.14
C VAL A 126 -9.27 17.75 13.80
N ASP A 127 -8.47 18.63 13.22
CA ASP A 127 -7.84 18.40 11.92
C ASP A 127 -6.77 17.32 12.00
N THR A 128 -6.00 17.28 13.08
CA THR A 128 -5.03 16.22 13.36
C THR A 128 -5.74 14.87 13.52
N PHE A 129 -6.81 14.83 14.32
CA PHE A 129 -7.61 13.63 14.50
C PHE A 129 -8.17 13.12 13.16
N ASN A 130 -8.78 14.01 12.38
CA ASN A 130 -9.34 13.70 11.07
C ASN A 130 -8.27 13.21 10.11
N LYS A 131 -7.10 13.83 10.09
CA LYS A 131 -5.97 13.40 9.25
C LYS A 131 -5.53 11.98 9.60
N GLN A 132 -5.37 11.66 10.90
CA GLN A 132 -5.01 10.31 11.34
C GLN A 132 -6.09 9.28 10.94
N TYR A 133 -7.38 9.59 11.15
CA TYR A 133 -8.47 8.70 10.79
C TYR A 133 -8.65 8.55 9.28
N ASN A 134 -8.41 9.61 8.51
CA ASN A 134 -8.45 9.56 7.04
C ASN A 134 -7.41 8.58 6.51
N VAL A 135 -6.16 8.72 6.96
CA VAL A 135 -5.05 7.87 6.49
C VAL A 135 -5.17 6.44 7.01
N ASN A 136 -5.44 6.25 8.30
CA ASN A 136 -5.32 4.95 8.96
C ASN A 136 -6.59 4.09 8.86
N VAL A 137 -7.76 4.72 8.64
CA VAL A 137 -9.06 4.03 8.72
C VAL A 137 -9.85 4.21 7.44
N LEU A 138 -10.18 5.46 7.07
CA LEU A 138 -11.10 5.72 5.97
C LEU A 138 -10.49 5.35 4.61
N ALA A 139 -9.23 5.69 4.35
CA ALA A 139 -8.58 5.34 3.09
C ALA A 139 -8.45 3.83 2.88
N PRO A 140 -7.98 3.01 3.84
CA PRO A 140 -8.02 1.55 3.74
C PRO A 140 -9.41 0.98 3.49
N LEU A 141 -10.44 1.52 4.16
CA LEU A 141 -11.83 1.10 3.99
C LEU A 141 -12.33 1.39 2.57
N LEU A 142 -12.21 2.64 2.11
CA LEU A 142 -12.69 3.05 0.79
C LEU A 142 -11.93 2.33 -0.33
N LEU A 143 -10.62 2.16 -0.18
CA LEU A 143 -9.83 1.40 -1.15
C LEU A 143 -10.28 -0.06 -1.19
N THR A 144 -10.46 -0.70 -0.03
CA THR A 144 -10.99 -2.07 0.07
C THR A 144 -12.35 -2.20 -0.62
N GLN A 145 -13.26 -1.27 -0.35
CA GLN A 145 -14.57 -1.21 -1.00
C GLN A 145 -14.44 -1.10 -2.53
N ALA A 146 -13.56 -0.22 -3.00
CA ALA A 146 -13.39 0.05 -4.41
C ALA A 146 -12.71 -1.11 -5.17
N ILE A 147 -11.84 -1.88 -4.51
CA ILE A 147 -11.20 -3.06 -5.11
C ILE A 147 -12.02 -4.34 -5.01
N ALA A 148 -13.03 -4.40 -4.12
CA ALA A 148 -13.80 -5.62 -3.86
C ALA A 148 -14.36 -6.32 -5.12
N PRO A 149 -14.83 -5.59 -6.15
CA PRO A 149 -15.25 -6.21 -7.42
C PRO A 149 -14.11 -6.89 -8.21
N TYR A 150 -12.85 -6.48 -7.99
CA TYR A 150 -11.66 -6.95 -8.73
C TYR A 150 -10.87 -8.02 -7.98
N LEU A 151 -11.31 -8.41 -6.78
CA LEU A 151 -10.69 -9.49 -6.01
C LEU A 151 -11.06 -10.87 -6.60
N PRO A 152 -10.11 -11.82 -6.64
CA PRO A 152 -10.39 -13.20 -7.06
C PRO A 152 -11.48 -13.86 -6.19
N ARG A 153 -12.48 -14.47 -6.83
CA ARG A 153 -13.57 -15.20 -6.15
C ARG A 153 -13.24 -16.63 -5.77
N ASN A 154 -12.10 -17.15 -6.20
CA ASN A 154 -11.62 -18.51 -5.93
C ASN A 154 -10.85 -18.64 -4.59
N ARG A 155 -11.07 -17.72 -3.64
CA ARG A 155 -10.35 -17.64 -2.35
C ARG A 155 -8.83 -17.42 -2.46
N SER A 156 -8.30 -17.01 -3.62
CA SER A 156 -6.89 -16.61 -3.75
C SER A 156 -6.63 -15.14 -3.41
N GLY A 157 -7.66 -14.28 -3.41
CA GLY A 157 -7.55 -12.88 -3.03
C GLY A 157 -7.12 -12.68 -1.57
N ARG A 158 -6.30 -11.66 -1.30
CA ARG A 158 -5.82 -11.32 0.05
C ARG A 158 -5.94 -9.82 0.30
N ILE A 159 -6.44 -9.46 1.48
CA ILE A 159 -6.33 -8.09 2.02
C ILE A 159 -5.62 -8.21 3.36
N VAL A 160 -4.57 -7.43 3.55
CA VAL A 160 -3.78 -7.41 4.78
C VAL A 160 -3.78 -5.99 5.32
N ASN A 161 -4.33 -5.81 6.52
CA ASN A 161 -4.32 -4.53 7.24
C ASN A 161 -3.23 -4.60 8.30
N LEU A 162 -2.27 -3.68 8.24
CA LEU A 162 -1.24 -3.57 9.27
C LEU A 162 -1.72 -2.66 10.39
N SER A 163 -1.73 -3.21 11.59
CA SER A 163 -2.02 -2.50 12.84
C SER A 163 -0.73 -2.32 13.63
N SER A 164 -0.83 -1.79 14.85
CA SER A 164 0.27 -1.57 15.78
C SER A 164 -0.06 -2.12 17.16
N ILE A 165 0.97 -2.48 17.93
CA ILE A 165 0.84 -2.85 19.35
C ILE A 165 0.19 -1.73 20.19
N SER A 166 0.29 -0.48 19.73
CA SER A 166 -0.33 0.68 20.38
C SER A 166 -1.85 0.54 20.47
N THR A 167 -2.48 -0.20 19.56
CA THR A 167 -3.92 -0.48 19.57
C THR A 167 -4.37 -1.33 20.76
N SER A 168 -3.46 -2.10 21.37
CA SER A 168 -3.78 -3.00 22.49
C SER A 168 -3.23 -2.52 23.82
N LEU A 169 -2.09 -1.82 23.83
CA LEU A 169 -1.36 -1.48 25.06
C LEU A 169 -1.63 -0.07 25.58
N GLY A 170 -2.13 0.87 24.76
CA GLY A 170 -2.28 2.27 25.14
C GLY A 170 -0.92 2.88 25.52
N LEU A 171 -0.11 3.22 24.51
CA LEU A 171 1.20 3.82 24.74
C LEU A 171 1.06 5.27 25.22
N ALA A 172 1.96 5.70 26.11
CA ALA A 172 2.09 7.10 26.45
C ALA A 172 2.48 7.89 25.19
N GLY A 173 1.71 8.94 24.90
CA GLY A 173 1.97 9.87 23.81
C GLY A 173 3.06 10.85 24.18
#